data_AF-A0A7S2NEW7-F1
#
_entry.id   AF-A0A7S2NEW7-F1
#
_cell.length_a   1.000
_cell.length_b   1.000
_cell.length_c   1.000
_cell.angle_alpha   90.00
_cell.angle_beta   90.00
_cell.angle_gamma   90.00
#
_symmetry.space_group_name_H-M   'P 1'
#
loop_
_entity.id
_entity.type
_entity.pdbx_description
1 polymer ?
#
loop_
_entity_poly.entity_id
_entity_poly.type
_entity_poly.pdbx_seq_one_letter_code
_entity_poly.pdbx_strand_id
1 'polypeptide(L)'
;IQTIALLAHLAIEQEVWGPHLIVVPTSVQLNWEMEFKKWAPGIKVMTCFGNRAERALKRKGWRSADALHVCIASYSVVLQDLHSFKCKRWYYMILDEAQHIKNFRSKKWQELIKFNTERRLLLTGTPLQNDLMELWSLLHFLMPHVFESYHDFKDWFADPLNIAIQRSAVSQELGLIARLHEVVRPFMLRRMKSEVEKQMPAKHEHVERCSLSRRQQVLYEEFMQRRETQKVLKKGDYFSMLGILMKLRKVCNHPELFEARRATSPFAMAPLEVNLPGLILMGLHLAIKGRCCGERNFCSALLP
;
A
#
# COMPACT_ATOMS: atom_id res chain seq x y z
N ILE A 1 16.81 2.53 14.54
CA ILE A 1 17.95 2.46 15.50
C ILE A 1 18.97 1.38 15.12
N GLN A 2 18.65 0.07 15.22
CA GLN A 2 19.65 -0.99 14.97
C GLN A 2 20.35 -0.87 13.59
N THR A 3 19.59 -0.54 12.54
CA THR A 3 20.15 -0.30 11.20
C THR A 3 21.12 0.88 11.17
N ILE A 4 20.81 1.97 11.87
CA ILE A 4 21.66 3.16 11.94
C ILE A 4 22.96 2.81 12.70
N ALA A 5 22.83 2.12 13.83
CA ALA A 5 23.97 1.64 14.61
C ALA A 5 24.87 0.69 13.81
N LEU A 6 24.29 -0.21 13.01
CA LEU A 6 25.03 -1.09 12.09
C LEU A 6 25.85 -0.27 11.08
N LEU A 7 25.23 0.70 10.41
CA LEU A 7 25.93 1.53 9.44
C LEU A 7 27.02 2.40 10.09
N ALA A 8 26.76 2.94 11.28
CA ALA A 8 27.75 3.68 12.04
C ALA A 8 28.94 2.79 12.46
N HIS A 9 28.68 1.56 12.91
CA HIS A 9 29.71 0.60 13.25
C HIS A 9 30.58 0.24 12.03
N LEU A 10 29.97 0.03 10.86
CA LEU A 10 30.72 -0.21 9.62
C LEU A 10 31.62 0.96 9.23
N ALA A 11 31.14 2.19 9.41
CA ALA A 11 31.92 3.39 9.12
C ALA A 11 33.11 3.56 10.07
N ILE A 12 32.92 3.28 11.37
CA ILE A 12 33.93 3.53 12.41
C ILE A 12 34.96 2.38 12.49
N GLU A 13 34.50 1.14 12.52
CA GLU A 13 35.37 -0.02 12.81
C GLU A 13 35.91 -0.69 11.55
N GLN A 14 35.18 -0.63 10.44
CA GLN A 14 35.56 -1.28 9.18
C GLN A 14 35.95 -0.26 8.11
N GLU A 15 35.91 1.04 8.44
CA GLU A 15 36.16 2.16 7.52
C GLU A 15 35.29 2.13 6.24
N VAL A 16 34.15 1.43 6.29
CA VAL A 16 33.20 1.32 5.17
C VAL A 16 32.10 2.36 5.35
N TRP A 17 32.27 3.51 4.70
CA TRP A 17 31.32 4.63 4.78
C TRP A 17 30.13 4.53 3.81
N GLY A 18 30.23 3.70 2.78
CA GLY A 18 29.17 3.53 1.78
C GLY A 18 29.71 3.38 0.35
N PRO A 19 28.85 3.53 -0.67
CA PRO A 19 27.48 4.05 -0.60
C PRO A 19 26.45 3.00 -0.16
N HIS A 20 25.53 3.39 0.73
CA HIS A 20 24.40 2.55 1.18
C HIS A 20 23.07 3.10 0.65
N LEU A 21 22.15 2.20 0.27
CA LEU A 21 20.81 2.51 -0.20
C LEU A 21 19.78 2.03 0.81
N ILE A 22 18.88 2.92 1.25
CA ILE A 22 17.74 2.59 2.08
C ILE A 22 16.47 2.94 1.29
N VAL A 23 15.66 1.92 1.00
CA VAL A 23 14.39 2.09 0.31
C VAL A 23 13.26 1.93 1.31
N VAL A 24 12.43 2.95 1.43
CA VAL A 24 11.40 3.02 2.48
C VAL A 24 10.05 3.47 1.91
N PRO A 25 8.92 3.22 2.58
CA PRO A 25 7.65 3.85 2.22
C PRO A 25 7.75 5.38 2.26
N THR A 26 7.02 6.08 1.38
CA THR A 26 7.06 7.55 1.29
C THR A 26 6.73 8.23 2.63
N SER A 27 5.84 7.63 3.42
CA SER A 27 5.40 8.16 4.72
C SER A 27 6.51 8.24 5.78
N VAL A 28 7.55 7.40 5.68
CA VAL A 28 8.59 7.29 6.72
C VAL A 28 9.96 7.85 6.28
N GLN A 29 10.07 8.39 5.05
CA GLN A 29 11.33 8.94 4.54
C GLN A 29 11.94 10.01 5.44
N LEU A 30 11.13 10.98 5.85
CA LEU A 30 11.57 12.07 6.73
C LEU A 30 11.92 11.57 8.12
N ASN A 31 11.21 10.54 8.61
CA ASN A 31 11.52 9.93 9.89
C ASN A 31 12.93 9.34 9.89
N TRP A 32 13.30 8.60 8.85
CA TRP A 32 14.67 8.09 8.70
C TRP A 32 15.72 9.21 8.69
N GLU A 33 15.48 10.29 7.96
CA GLU A 33 16.41 11.43 7.92
C GLU A 33 16.60 12.07 9.31
N MET A 34 15.51 12.30 10.05
CA MET A 34 15.56 12.85 11.41
C MET A 34 16.32 11.92 12.36
N GLU A 35 16.08 10.61 12.29
CA GLU A 35 16.76 9.62 13.11
C GLU A 35 18.26 9.56 12.81
N PHE A 36 18.68 9.67 11.54
CA PHE A 36 20.10 9.76 11.19
C PHE A 36 20.75 11.03 11.76
N LYS A 37 20.10 12.19 11.64
CA LYS A 37 20.61 13.45 12.21
C LYS A 37 20.74 13.37 13.74
N LYS A 38 19.81 12.68 14.40
CA LYS A 38 19.82 12.50 15.85
C LYS A 38 20.91 11.53 16.33
N TRP A 39 21.00 10.35 15.71
CA TRP A 39 21.83 9.24 16.23
C TRP A 39 23.19 9.11 15.57
N ALA A 40 23.37 9.58 14.34
CA ALA A 40 24.62 9.45 13.58
C ALA A 40 24.86 10.68 12.67
N PRO A 41 25.06 11.88 13.25
CA PRO A 41 25.19 13.13 12.49
C PRO A 41 26.41 13.18 11.57
N GLY A 42 27.46 12.37 11.82
CA GLY A 42 28.64 12.28 10.97
C GLY A 42 28.41 11.57 9.62
N ILE A 43 27.26 10.91 9.43
CA ILE A 43 26.93 10.22 8.19
C ILE A 43 26.26 11.21 7.23
N LYS A 44 26.84 11.41 6.04
CA LYS A 44 26.25 12.22 4.97
C LYS A 44 25.05 11.50 4.36
N VAL A 45 23.85 11.91 4.79
CA VAL A 45 22.58 11.37 4.29
C VAL A 45 22.00 12.25 3.20
N MET A 46 21.52 11.64 2.12
CA MET A 46 20.76 12.30 1.08
C MET A 46 19.39 11.64 0.89
N THR A 47 18.35 12.47 0.90
CA THR A 47 16.97 12.05 0.67
C THR A 47 16.50 12.38 -0.75
N CYS A 48 16.19 11.35 -1.53
CA CYS A 48 15.61 11.46 -2.86
C CYS A 48 14.09 11.65 -2.79
N PHE A 49 13.68 12.91 -2.65
CA PHE A 49 12.30 13.36 -2.77
C PHE A 49 12.21 14.54 -3.76
N GLY A 50 11.00 14.78 -4.24
CA GLY A 50 10.68 15.93 -5.09
C GLY A 50 10.46 15.61 -6.56
N ASN A 51 10.25 16.67 -7.34
CA ASN A 51 9.97 16.56 -8.76
C ASN A 51 11.20 16.08 -9.55
N ARG A 52 11.02 15.70 -10.82
CA ARG A 52 12.12 15.16 -11.66
C ARG A 52 13.32 16.12 -11.76
N ALA A 53 13.05 17.42 -11.84
CA ALA A 53 14.08 18.46 -11.89
C ALA A 53 14.89 18.56 -10.57
N GLU A 54 14.21 18.60 -9.43
CA GLU A 54 14.85 18.63 -8.11
C GLU A 54 15.70 17.37 -7.86
N ARG A 55 15.19 16.20 -8.27
CA ARG A 55 15.95 14.94 -8.22
C ARG A 55 17.16 14.95 -9.15
N ALA A 56 17.07 15.60 -10.32
CA ALA A 56 18.22 15.76 -11.21
C ALA A 56 19.29 16.68 -10.58
N LEU A 57 18.87 17.74 -9.88
CA LEU A 57 19.76 18.64 -9.17
C LEU A 57 20.48 17.93 -8.01
N LYS A 58 19.75 17.19 -7.17
CA LYS A 58 20.31 16.38 -6.07
C LYS A 58 21.26 15.29 -6.56
N ARG A 59 21.14 14.87 -7.83
CA ARG A 59 22.03 13.90 -8.47
C ARG A 59 23.29 14.53 -9.08
N LYS A 60 23.44 15.86 -9.09
CA LYS A 60 24.70 16.49 -9.53
C LYS A 60 25.82 16.06 -8.56
N GLY A 61 26.89 15.46 -9.08
CA GLY A 61 27.98 14.91 -8.26
C GLY A 61 27.74 13.48 -7.71
N TRP A 62 26.57 12.87 -7.95
CA TRP A 62 26.20 11.53 -7.44
C TRP A 62 27.16 10.40 -7.81
N ARG A 63 27.86 10.53 -8.94
CA ARG A 63 28.81 9.52 -9.43
C ARG A 63 30.13 9.52 -8.65
N SER A 64 30.45 10.60 -7.94
CA SER A 64 31.64 10.63 -7.08
C SER A 64 31.49 9.62 -5.93
N ALA A 65 32.60 9.00 -5.54
CA ALA A 65 32.65 8.01 -4.46
C ALA A 65 32.24 8.65 -3.12
N ASP A 66 32.73 9.86 -2.84
CA ASP A 66 32.58 10.53 -1.53
C ASP A 66 31.37 11.48 -1.46
N ALA A 67 30.49 11.45 -2.47
CA ALA A 67 29.35 12.37 -2.54
C ALA A 67 28.30 12.09 -1.46
N LEU A 68 28.11 10.82 -1.09
CA LEU A 68 27.06 10.40 -0.14
C LEU A 68 27.46 9.10 0.56
N HIS A 69 27.15 9.01 1.84
CA HIS A 69 27.31 7.77 2.61
C HIS A 69 26.02 6.94 2.53
N VAL A 70 24.87 7.60 2.74
CA VAL A 70 23.56 6.95 2.75
C VAL A 70 22.59 7.70 1.83
N CYS A 71 21.92 6.96 0.96
CA CYS A 71 20.81 7.44 0.15
C CYS A 71 19.49 6.86 0.67
N ILE A 72 18.52 7.73 0.99
CA ILE A 72 17.16 7.34 1.33
C ILE A 72 16.24 7.66 0.15
N ALA A 73 15.56 6.65 -0.38
CA ALA A 73 14.64 6.79 -1.51
C ALA A 73 13.34 6.01 -1.26
N SER A 74 12.27 6.37 -1.96
CA SER A 74 11.02 5.61 -1.89
C SER A 74 10.97 4.54 -2.97
N TYR A 75 10.18 3.50 -2.75
CA TYR A 75 9.96 2.46 -3.74
C TYR A 75 9.54 3.03 -5.11
N SER A 76 8.69 4.06 -5.15
CA SER A 76 8.26 4.68 -6.40
C SER A 76 9.38 5.45 -7.09
N VAL A 77 10.19 6.21 -6.34
CA VAL A 77 11.31 7.00 -6.89
C VAL A 77 12.38 6.09 -7.48
N VAL A 78 12.74 5.01 -6.79
CA VAL A 78 13.73 4.03 -7.28
C VAL A 78 13.29 3.44 -8.63
N LEU A 79 12.00 3.13 -8.77
CA LEU A 79 11.44 2.57 -10.02
C LEU A 79 11.35 3.59 -11.16
N GLN A 80 11.16 4.86 -10.84
CA GLN A 80 11.16 5.92 -11.85
C GLN A 80 12.57 6.24 -12.35
N ASP A 81 13.58 6.20 -11.46
CA ASP A 81 14.98 6.54 -11.75
C ASP A 81 15.91 5.32 -11.83
N LEU A 82 15.40 4.15 -12.25
CA LEU A 82 16.13 2.87 -12.23
C LEU A 82 17.54 2.94 -12.81
N HIS A 83 17.70 3.60 -13.96
CA HIS A 83 18.98 3.69 -14.64
C HIS A 83 20.05 4.35 -13.75
N SER A 84 19.72 5.45 -13.07
CA SER A 84 20.67 6.15 -12.20
C SER A 84 21.08 5.31 -10.99
N PHE A 85 20.13 4.60 -10.39
CA PHE A 85 20.40 3.75 -9.23
C PHE A 85 21.19 2.49 -9.59
N LYS A 86 20.94 1.89 -10.77
CA LYS A 86 21.68 0.71 -11.26
C LYS A 86 23.12 0.99 -11.63
N CYS A 87 23.43 2.20 -12.12
CA CYS A 87 24.80 2.56 -12.48
C CYS A 87 25.75 2.68 -11.27
N LYS A 88 25.23 2.76 -10.03
CA LYS A 88 26.04 2.84 -8.82
C LYS A 88 26.07 1.46 -8.15
N ARG A 89 27.27 1.01 -7.76
CA ARG A 89 27.44 -0.18 -6.91
C ARG A 89 27.16 0.22 -5.48
N TRP A 90 26.25 -0.49 -4.82
CA TRP A 90 25.84 -0.23 -3.45
C TRP A 90 26.47 -1.25 -2.51
N TYR A 91 26.94 -0.81 -1.35
CA TYR A 91 27.47 -1.73 -0.35
C TYR A 91 26.33 -2.43 0.42
N TYR A 92 25.41 -1.64 0.99
CA TYR A 92 24.17 -2.16 1.58
C TYR A 92 22.95 -1.70 0.79
N MET A 93 22.01 -2.61 0.59
CA MET A 93 20.64 -2.29 0.20
C MET A 93 19.69 -2.73 1.32
N ILE A 94 19.09 -1.75 1.97
CA ILE A 94 18.15 -1.95 3.07
C ILE A 94 16.74 -1.65 2.56
N LEU A 95 15.82 -2.58 2.74
CA LEU A 95 14.41 -2.41 2.39
C LEU A 95 13.58 -2.38 3.67
N ASP A 96 12.88 -1.26 3.89
CA ASP A 96 11.96 -1.10 5.01
C ASP A 96 10.52 -1.44 4.59
N GLU A 97 9.77 -2.05 5.49
CA GLU A 97 8.46 -2.65 5.20
C GLU A 97 8.49 -3.59 3.98
N ALA A 98 9.38 -4.59 4.06
CA ALA A 98 9.64 -5.55 2.99
C ALA A 98 8.40 -6.33 2.50
N GLN A 99 7.26 -6.29 3.20
CA GLN A 99 5.98 -6.76 2.66
C GLN A 99 5.58 -6.05 1.35
N HIS A 100 6.13 -4.87 1.05
CA HIS A 100 5.94 -4.20 -0.24
C HIS A 100 6.57 -4.94 -1.44
N ILE A 101 7.51 -5.87 -1.20
CA ILE A 101 8.20 -6.65 -2.25
C ILE A 101 7.85 -8.15 -2.21
N LYS A 102 6.79 -8.55 -1.50
CA LYS A 102 6.40 -9.97 -1.33
C LYS A 102 6.04 -10.72 -2.62
N ASN A 103 5.73 -10.01 -3.70
CA ASN A 103 5.34 -10.61 -4.96
C ASN A 103 6.51 -10.59 -5.95
N PHE A 104 7.11 -11.76 -6.20
CA PHE A 104 8.22 -11.94 -7.14
C PHE A 104 7.86 -11.57 -8.59
N ARG A 105 6.58 -11.66 -8.96
CA ARG A 105 6.09 -11.26 -10.29
C ARG A 105 5.95 -9.74 -10.42
N SER A 106 6.05 -9.00 -9.32
CA SER A 106 5.92 -7.55 -9.37
C SER A 106 7.13 -6.94 -10.07
N LYS A 107 6.86 -5.93 -10.92
CA LYS A 107 7.91 -5.12 -11.55
C LYS A 107 8.86 -4.51 -10.51
N LYS A 108 8.35 -4.20 -9.31
CA LYS A 108 9.17 -3.67 -8.21
C LYS A 108 10.26 -4.65 -7.82
N TRP A 109 9.86 -5.89 -7.52
CA TRP A 109 10.77 -6.94 -7.10
C TRP A 109 11.78 -7.28 -8.22
N GLN A 110 11.29 -7.47 -9.45
CA GLN A 110 12.11 -7.82 -10.62
C GLN A 110 13.19 -6.77 -10.93
N GLU A 111 12.91 -5.50 -10.67
CA GLU A 111 13.88 -4.45 -10.93
C GLU A 111 14.85 -4.24 -9.76
N LEU A 112 14.40 -4.40 -8.52
CA LEU A 112 15.23 -4.23 -7.32
C LEU A 112 16.26 -5.36 -7.17
N ILE A 113 15.91 -6.61 -7.52
CA ILE A 113 16.83 -7.75 -7.40
C ILE A 113 18.05 -7.61 -8.33
N LYS A 114 17.91 -6.87 -9.44
CA LYS A 114 18.97 -6.61 -10.43
C LYS A 114 19.99 -5.56 -9.99
N PHE A 115 19.82 -4.96 -8.81
CA PHE A 115 20.73 -3.92 -8.33
C PHE A 115 22.06 -4.55 -7.92
N ASN A 116 23.17 -3.87 -8.25
CA ASN A 116 24.49 -4.30 -7.83
C ASN A 116 24.70 -3.93 -6.36
N THR A 117 24.59 -4.93 -5.49
CA THR A 117 24.59 -4.80 -4.03
C THR A 117 25.47 -5.87 -3.40
N GLU A 118 26.35 -5.53 -2.48
CA GLU A 118 27.16 -6.52 -1.77
C GLU A 118 26.40 -7.21 -0.64
N ARG A 119 25.62 -6.44 0.12
CA ARG A 119 24.83 -6.92 1.24
C ARG A 119 23.39 -6.42 1.17
N ARG A 120 22.44 -7.26 1.56
CA ARG A 120 21.00 -6.95 1.56
C ARG A 120 20.44 -7.15 2.96
N LEU A 121 19.58 -6.24 3.38
CA LEU A 121 18.88 -6.31 4.66
C LEU A 121 17.40 -5.99 4.44
N LEU A 122 16.53 -6.89 4.91
CA LEU A 122 15.09 -6.70 4.86
C LEU A 122 14.57 -6.41 6.26
N LEU A 123 13.80 -5.34 6.41
CA LEU A 123 13.11 -4.96 7.63
C LEU A 123 11.61 -5.11 7.39
N THR A 124 10.92 -5.85 8.25
CA THR A 124 9.46 -5.97 8.20
C THR A 124 8.90 -6.29 9.58
N GLY A 125 7.80 -5.64 9.94
CA GLY A 125 7.04 -5.97 11.15
C GLY A 125 6.17 -7.22 11.00
N THR A 126 5.86 -7.63 9.76
CA THR A 126 4.96 -8.73 9.44
C THR A 126 5.60 -9.67 8.40
N PRO A 127 6.48 -10.59 8.81
CA PRO A 127 7.32 -11.35 7.90
C PRO A 127 6.55 -12.29 6.97
N LEU A 128 5.39 -12.79 7.38
CA LEU A 128 4.58 -13.74 6.61
C LEU A 128 3.10 -13.43 6.84
N GLN A 129 2.32 -13.28 5.77
CA GLN A 129 0.90 -13.02 5.89
C GLN A 129 0.04 -14.15 5.34
N ASN A 130 0.31 -14.73 4.15
CA ASN A 130 -0.66 -15.67 3.55
C ASN A 130 -0.10 -16.80 2.66
N ASP A 131 1.13 -16.72 2.13
CA ASP A 131 1.62 -17.70 1.14
C ASP A 131 3.11 -18.02 1.38
N LEU A 132 3.48 -19.30 1.40
CA LEU A 132 4.87 -19.75 1.48
C LEU A 132 5.71 -19.25 0.30
N MET A 133 5.10 -18.98 -0.85
CA MET A 133 5.81 -18.42 -1.99
C MET A 133 6.21 -16.95 -1.75
N GLU A 134 5.52 -16.22 -0.88
CA GLU A 134 5.96 -14.90 -0.43
C GLU A 134 7.26 -15.03 0.39
N LEU A 135 7.42 -16.07 1.21
CA LEU A 135 8.66 -16.34 1.94
C LEU A 135 9.84 -16.55 0.99
N TRP A 136 9.66 -17.42 -0.01
CA TRP A 136 10.69 -17.67 -1.01
C TRP A 136 11.12 -16.38 -1.71
N SER A 137 10.17 -15.51 -2.07
CA SER A 137 10.47 -14.24 -2.74
C SER A 137 11.39 -13.33 -1.91
N LEU A 138 11.27 -13.35 -0.58
CA LEU A 138 12.09 -12.57 0.34
C LEU A 138 13.46 -13.23 0.55
N LEU A 139 13.51 -14.56 0.69
CA LEU A 139 14.75 -15.32 0.86
C LEU A 139 15.62 -15.25 -0.40
N HIS A 140 15.03 -15.44 -1.58
CA HIS A 140 15.71 -15.28 -2.86
C HIS A 140 16.20 -13.84 -3.06
N PHE A 141 15.44 -12.84 -2.57
CA PHE A 141 15.92 -11.46 -2.59
C PHE A 141 17.15 -11.27 -1.68
N LEU A 142 17.20 -11.87 -0.50
CA LEU A 142 18.36 -11.79 0.40
C LEU A 142 19.59 -12.50 -0.18
N MET A 143 19.41 -13.73 -0.67
CA MET A 143 20.50 -14.58 -1.15
C MET A 143 20.09 -15.30 -2.45
N PRO A 144 20.27 -14.66 -3.60
CA PRO A 144 19.83 -15.21 -4.88
C PRO A 144 20.55 -16.50 -5.25
N HIS A 145 21.82 -16.65 -4.85
CA HIS A 145 22.65 -17.83 -5.16
C HIS A 145 22.28 -19.09 -4.36
N VAL A 146 21.69 -18.93 -3.17
CA VAL A 146 21.30 -20.07 -2.32
C VAL A 146 19.89 -20.55 -2.69
N PHE A 147 18.99 -19.62 -3.01
CA PHE A 147 17.58 -19.91 -3.28
C PHE A 147 17.24 -19.64 -4.75
N GLU A 148 17.94 -20.28 -5.69
CA GLU A 148 17.79 -19.99 -7.12
C GLU A 148 16.49 -20.55 -7.73
N SER A 149 16.17 -21.81 -7.43
CA SER A 149 15.00 -22.48 -8.00
C SER A 149 13.72 -22.19 -7.23
N TYR A 150 12.76 -21.57 -7.93
CA TYR A 150 11.37 -21.44 -7.46
C TYR A 150 10.68 -22.80 -7.35
N HIS A 151 10.93 -23.69 -8.31
CA HIS A 151 10.28 -24.99 -8.39
C HIS A 151 10.71 -25.90 -7.26
N ASP A 152 12.02 -25.98 -6.98
CA ASP A 152 12.54 -26.86 -5.93
C ASP A 152 11.99 -26.46 -4.56
N PHE A 153 11.93 -25.15 -4.28
CA PHE A 153 11.35 -24.67 -3.02
C PHE A 153 9.85 -25.01 -2.91
N LYS A 154 9.12 -24.88 -4.03
CA LYS A 154 7.69 -25.23 -4.08
C LYS A 154 7.48 -26.73 -3.83
N ASP A 155 8.27 -27.57 -4.48
CA ASP A 155 8.15 -29.03 -4.40
C ASP A 155 8.58 -29.57 -3.02
N TRP A 156 9.54 -28.90 -2.36
CA TRP A 156 10.04 -29.31 -1.04
C TRP A 156 9.14 -28.87 0.11
N PHE A 157 8.48 -27.71 0.00
CA PHE A 157 7.75 -27.10 1.12
C PHE A 157 6.28 -26.81 0.81
N ALA A 158 5.95 -26.20 -0.33
CA ALA A 158 4.58 -25.74 -0.60
C ALA A 158 3.64 -26.88 -0.99
N ASP A 159 4.07 -27.75 -1.91
CA ASP A 159 3.23 -28.85 -2.40
C ASP A 159 3.00 -29.94 -1.33
N PRO A 160 4.02 -30.36 -0.54
CA PRO A 160 3.81 -31.28 0.57
C PRO A 160 2.89 -30.72 1.66
N LEU A 161 3.01 -29.42 1.98
CA LEU A 161 2.14 -28.78 2.96
C LEU A 161 0.69 -28.70 2.47
N ASN A 162 0.47 -28.35 1.20
CA ASN A 162 -0.86 -28.35 0.58
C ASN A 162 -1.49 -29.75 0.58
N ILE A 163 -0.71 -30.79 0.28
CA ILE A 163 -1.17 -32.19 0.31
C ILE A 163 -1.52 -32.62 1.75
N ALA A 164 -0.70 -32.24 2.73
CA ALA A 164 -0.94 -32.57 4.12
C ALA A 164 -2.24 -31.90 4.65
N ILE A 165 -2.46 -30.63 4.29
CA ILE A 165 -3.69 -29.88 4.60
C ILE A 165 -4.91 -30.55 3.97
N GLN A 166 -4.82 -30.94 2.69
CA GLN A 166 -5.91 -31.65 1.99
C GLN A 166 -6.22 -33.02 2.62
N ARG A 167 -5.20 -33.71 3.15
CA ARG A 167 -5.33 -35.04 3.76
C ARG A 167 -5.61 -34.99 5.26
N SER A 168 -5.70 -33.81 5.88
CA SER A 168 -5.87 -33.63 7.33
C SER A 168 -4.81 -34.38 8.15
N ALA A 169 -3.59 -34.52 7.61
CA ALA A 169 -2.52 -35.29 8.21
C ALA A 169 -1.64 -34.42 9.13
N VAL A 170 -2.17 -34.11 10.31
CA VAL A 170 -1.59 -33.15 11.29
C VAL A 170 -0.12 -33.44 11.64
N SER A 171 0.29 -34.71 11.71
CA SER A 171 1.67 -35.09 12.08
C SER A 171 2.70 -34.77 11.00
N GLN A 172 2.33 -34.89 9.71
CA GLN A 172 3.24 -34.58 8.60
C GLN A 172 3.41 -33.06 8.43
N GLU A 173 2.37 -32.27 8.73
CA GLU A 173 2.41 -30.82 8.69
C GLU A 173 3.44 -30.26 9.69
N LEU A 174 3.40 -30.72 10.94
CA LEU A 174 4.29 -30.25 11.99
C LEU A 174 5.78 -30.54 11.69
N GLY A 175 6.08 -31.71 11.12
CA GLY A 175 7.45 -32.07 10.74
C GLY A 175 8.01 -31.22 9.61
N LEU A 176 7.19 -30.89 8.59
CA LEU A 176 7.59 -30.01 7.48
C LEU A 176 7.80 -28.58 7.95
N ILE A 177 6.90 -28.07 8.81
CA ILE A 177 7.01 -26.73 9.39
C ILE A 177 8.28 -26.62 10.25
N ALA A 178 8.61 -27.63 11.06
CA ALA A 178 9.83 -27.64 11.85
C ALA A 178 11.10 -27.56 10.98
N ARG A 179 11.17 -28.34 9.90
CA ARG A 179 12.28 -28.27 8.94
C ARG A 179 12.40 -26.91 8.27
N LEU A 180 11.27 -26.32 7.86
CA LEU A 180 11.25 -24.96 7.30
C LEU A 180 11.82 -23.95 8.32
N HIS A 181 11.41 -24.05 9.58
CA HIS A 181 11.93 -23.19 10.65
C HIS A 181 13.43 -23.34 10.84
N GLU A 182 13.99 -24.56 10.80
CA GLU A 182 15.44 -24.79 10.90
C GLU A 182 16.21 -24.10 9.76
N VAL A 183 15.70 -24.16 8.53
CA VAL A 183 16.32 -23.51 7.37
C VAL A 183 16.25 -21.99 7.47
N VAL A 184 15.14 -21.43 7.95
CA VAL A 184 14.90 -19.98 7.98
C VAL A 184 15.55 -19.29 9.19
N ARG A 185 15.70 -20.01 10.32
CA ARG A 185 16.17 -19.45 11.60
C ARG A 185 17.50 -18.70 11.53
N PRO A 186 18.53 -19.13 10.78
CA PRO A 186 19.78 -18.36 10.64
C PRO A 186 19.61 -17.01 9.94
N PHE A 187 18.57 -16.86 9.11
CA PHE A 187 18.34 -15.69 8.25
C PHE A 187 17.31 -14.72 8.82
N MET A 188 16.58 -15.12 9.86
CA MET A 188 15.50 -14.34 10.44
C MET A 188 15.72 -14.10 11.93
N LEU A 189 15.86 -12.83 12.30
CA LEU A 189 15.84 -12.41 13.69
C LEU A 189 14.46 -11.85 14.03
N ARG A 190 13.70 -12.58 14.85
CA ARG A 190 12.41 -12.14 15.39
C ARG A 190 12.45 -12.19 16.91
N ARG A 191 12.01 -11.10 17.55
CA ARG A 191 11.85 -10.99 19.01
C ARG A 191 10.46 -10.44 19.33
N MET A 192 9.84 -10.95 20.39
CA MET A 192 8.54 -10.45 20.86
C MET A 192 8.74 -9.29 21.83
N LYS A 193 7.80 -8.33 21.85
CA LYS A 193 7.85 -7.22 22.81
C LYS A 193 7.88 -7.71 24.27
N SER A 194 7.16 -8.80 24.56
CA SER A 194 7.18 -9.46 25.88
C SER A 194 8.56 -9.98 26.30
N GLU A 195 9.44 -10.30 25.34
CA GLU A 195 10.79 -10.80 25.62
C GLU A 195 11.78 -9.66 25.93
N VAL A 196 11.58 -8.49 25.32
CA VAL A 196 12.54 -7.39 25.37
C VAL A 196 12.13 -6.21 26.25
N GLU A 197 10.83 -5.95 26.41
CA GLU A 197 10.32 -4.72 27.00
C GLU A 197 9.38 -5.04 28.18
N LYS A 198 9.98 -5.40 29.32
CA LYS A 198 9.25 -5.81 30.54
C LYS A 198 8.48 -4.68 31.25
N GLN A 199 8.69 -3.44 30.83
CA GLN A 199 8.05 -2.25 31.42
C GLN A 199 6.71 -1.89 30.76
N MET A 200 6.35 -2.54 29.66
CA MET A 200 5.11 -2.26 28.94
C MET A 200 3.89 -2.88 29.66
N PRO A 201 2.75 -2.17 29.72
CA PRO A 201 1.52 -2.72 30.29
C PRO A 201 0.95 -3.84 29.40
N ALA A 202 0.07 -4.67 29.98
CA ALA A 202 -0.62 -5.72 29.26
C ALA A 202 -1.55 -5.14 28.17
N LYS A 203 -1.55 -5.76 26.99
CA LYS A 203 -2.49 -5.43 25.90
C LYS A 203 -3.83 -6.09 26.16
N HIS A 204 -4.90 -5.31 26.29
CA HIS A 204 -6.27 -5.81 26.35
C HIS A 204 -6.96 -5.64 24.99
N GLU A 205 -7.67 -6.67 24.53
CA GLU A 205 -8.42 -6.66 23.27
C GLU A 205 -9.90 -6.86 23.58
N HIS A 206 -10.72 -5.88 23.19
CA HIS A 206 -12.16 -5.89 23.41
C HIS A 206 -12.87 -6.04 22.07
N VAL A 207 -13.71 -7.07 21.94
CA VAL A 207 -14.52 -7.31 20.74
C VAL A 207 -15.96 -6.89 21.03
N GLU A 208 -16.32 -5.68 20.58
CA GLU A 208 -17.67 -5.14 20.72
C GLU A 208 -18.51 -5.51 19.49
N ARG A 209 -19.64 -6.20 19.73
CA ARG A 209 -20.59 -6.56 18.67
C ARG A 209 -21.67 -5.49 18.57
N CYS A 210 -21.71 -4.79 17.44
CA CYS A 210 -22.71 -3.76 17.15
C CYS A 210 -23.83 -4.32 16.26
N SER A 211 -25.08 -3.96 16.55
CA SER A 211 -26.22 -4.24 15.67
C SER A 211 -26.29 -3.23 14.53
N LEU A 212 -26.84 -3.64 13.39
CA LEU A 212 -27.06 -2.75 12.25
C LEU A 212 -28.18 -1.75 12.56
N SER A 213 -28.05 -0.51 12.12
CA SER A 213 -29.14 0.46 12.16
C SER A 213 -30.28 0.05 11.20
N ARG A 214 -31.50 0.54 11.45
CA ARG A 214 -32.67 0.19 10.62
C ARG A 214 -32.47 0.49 9.13
N ARG A 215 -31.84 1.63 8.79
CA ARG A 215 -31.52 1.97 7.40
C ARG A 215 -30.52 0.99 6.80
N GLN A 216 -29.48 0.61 7.54
CA GLN A 216 -28.50 -0.38 7.06
C GLN A 216 -29.14 -1.74 6.86
N GLN A 217 -30.03 -2.19 7.76
CA GLN A 217 -30.77 -3.44 7.63
C GLN A 217 -31.58 -3.47 6.33
N VAL A 218 -32.38 -2.41 6.07
CA VAL A 218 -33.17 -2.31 4.83
C VAL A 218 -32.28 -2.32 3.60
N LEU A 219 -31.21 -1.52 3.57
CA LEU A 219 -30.27 -1.48 2.44
C LEU A 219 -29.56 -2.83 2.24
N TYR A 220 -29.23 -3.52 3.33
CA TYR A 220 -28.60 -4.84 3.30
C TYR A 220 -29.54 -5.88 2.69
N GLU A 221 -30.77 -5.96 3.19
CA GLU A 221 -31.80 -6.87 2.70
C GLU A 221 -32.15 -6.60 1.25
N GLU A 222 -32.41 -5.34 0.88
CA GLU A 222 -32.73 -4.95 -0.48
C GLU A 222 -31.60 -5.32 -1.44
N PHE A 223 -30.35 -5.04 -1.06
CA PHE A 223 -29.18 -5.43 -1.85
C PHE A 223 -29.05 -6.94 -2.01
N MET A 224 -29.33 -7.72 -0.97
CA MET A 224 -29.33 -9.19 -1.02
C MET A 224 -30.48 -9.75 -1.86
N GLN A 225 -31.62 -9.06 -1.93
CA GLN A 225 -32.79 -9.48 -2.71
C GLN A 225 -32.70 -9.11 -4.20
N ARG A 226 -31.79 -8.20 -4.60
CA ARG A 226 -31.62 -7.82 -6.01
C ARG A 226 -31.36 -9.06 -6.88
N ARG A 227 -32.05 -9.13 -8.03
CA ARG A 227 -31.94 -10.29 -8.95
C ARG A 227 -30.51 -10.49 -9.45
N GLU A 228 -29.76 -9.42 -9.65
CA GLU A 228 -28.37 -9.45 -10.09
C GLU A 228 -27.44 -10.10 -9.06
N THR A 229 -27.56 -9.73 -7.78
CA THR A 229 -26.75 -10.29 -6.69
C THR A 229 -27.09 -11.76 -6.48
N GLN A 230 -28.37 -12.12 -6.51
CA GLN A 230 -28.81 -13.51 -6.46
C GLN A 230 -28.30 -14.37 -7.62
N LYS A 231 -28.27 -13.83 -8.84
CA LYS A 231 -27.70 -14.52 -10.01
C LYS A 231 -26.19 -14.76 -9.83
N VAL A 232 -25.46 -13.76 -9.34
CA VAL A 232 -24.02 -13.88 -9.08
C VAL A 232 -23.73 -14.92 -7.99
N LEU A 233 -24.50 -14.91 -6.90
CA LEU A 233 -24.40 -15.88 -5.80
C LEU A 233 -24.62 -17.31 -6.30
N LYS A 234 -25.61 -17.53 -7.19
CA LYS A 234 -25.88 -18.84 -7.79
C LYS A 234 -24.82 -19.28 -8.79
N LYS A 235 -24.19 -18.34 -9.51
CA LYS A 235 -23.14 -18.65 -10.50
C LYS A 235 -21.81 -19.05 -9.83
N GLY A 236 -21.57 -18.60 -8.60
CA GLY A 236 -20.41 -19.02 -7.80
C GLY A 236 -19.06 -18.46 -8.29
N ASP A 237 -19.06 -17.37 -9.05
CA ASP A 237 -17.82 -16.75 -9.52
C ASP A 237 -17.14 -15.93 -8.40
N TYR A 238 -15.88 -16.24 -8.12
CA TYR A 238 -15.12 -15.69 -6.99
C TYR A 238 -14.97 -14.17 -7.05
N PHE A 239 -14.59 -13.62 -8.21
CA PHE A 239 -14.43 -12.16 -8.37
C PHE A 239 -15.75 -11.41 -8.18
N SER A 240 -16.83 -11.99 -8.70
CA SER A 240 -18.16 -11.42 -8.56
C SER A 240 -18.65 -11.46 -7.10
N MET A 241 -18.33 -12.52 -6.35
CA MET A 241 -18.61 -12.61 -4.90
C MET A 241 -17.82 -11.58 -4.08
N LEU A 242 -16.54 -11.35 -4.39
CA LEU A 242 -15.76 -10.30 -3.75
C LEU A 242 -16.40 -8.91 -3.93
N GLY A 243 -16.97 -8.64 -5.11
CA GLY A 243 -17.72 -7.42 -5.37
C GLY A 243 -18.96 -7.24 -4.47
N ILE A 244 -19.67 -8.34 -4.19
CA ILE A 244 -20.82 -8.34 -3.26
C ILE A 244 -20.34 -8.05 -1.83
N LEU A 245 -19.30 -8.74 -1.37
CA LEU A 245 -18.74 -8.54 -0.03
C LEU A 245 -18.25 -7.10 0.18
N MET A 246 -17.64 -6.48 -0.83
CA MET A 246 -17.24 -5.08 -0.78
C MET A 246 -18.43 -4.13 -0.64
N LYS A 247 -19.57 -4.43 -1.29
CA LYS A 247 -20.79 -3.64 -1.14
C LYS A 247 -21.42 -3.81 0.24
N LEU A 248 -21.50 -5.04 0.76
CA LEU A 248 -21.99 -5.30 2.11
C LEU A 248 -21.11 -4.62 3.18
N ARG A 249 -19.79 -4.67 3.01
CA ARG A 249 -18.85 -3.97 3.90
C ARG A 249 -19.09 -2.45 3.90
N LYS A 250 -19.40 -1.86 2.75
CA LYS A 250 -19.79 -0.43 2.68
C LYS A 250 -21.05 -0.16 3.49
N VAL A 251 -22.09 -0.98 3.34
CA VAL A 251 -23.35 -0.83 4.10
C VAL A 251 -23.10 -0.93 5.61
N CYS A 252 -22.34 -1.93 6.07
CA CYS A 252 -22.03 -2.12 7.49
C CYS A 252 -21.17 -0.98 8.07
N ASN A 253 -20.20 -0.47 7.30
CA ASN A 253 -19.35 0.63 7.75
C ASN A 253 -20.11 1.96 7.82
N HIS A 254 -20.75 2.36 6.71
CA HIS A 254 -21.55 3.58 6.67
C HIS A 254 -22.52 3.57 5.46
N PRO A 255 -23.84 3.79 5.66
CA PRO A 255 -24.83 3.65 4.59
C PRO A 255 -24.60 4.61 3.40
N GLU A 256 -23.96 5.77 3.62
CA GLU A 256 -23.68 6.73 2.54
C GLU A 256 -22.57 6.28 1.58
N LEU A 257 -21.68 5.36 1.99
CA LEU A 257 -20.68 4.77 1.10
C LEU A 257 -21.31 3.86 0.05
N PHE A 258 -22.53 3.38 0.34
CA PHE A 258 -23.33 2.56 -0.56
C PHE A 258 -24.30 3.41 -1.35
N GLU A 259 -25.17 4.15 -0.67
CA GLU A 259 -26.16 5.02 -1.30
C GLU A 259 -26.30 6.33 -0.51
N ALA A 260 -25.85 7.42 -1.14
CA ALA A 260 -26.01 8.75 -0.59
C ALA A 260 -27.50 9.06 -0.40
N ARG A 261 -27.85 9.67 0.73
CA ARG A 261 -29.23 10.09 0.96
C ARG A 261 -29.57 11.16 -0.09
N ARG A 262 -30.57 10.92 -0.93
CA ARG A 262 -31.10 11.96 -1.81
C ARG A 262 -31.67 13.06 -0.92
N ALA A 263 -31.07 14.24 -0.96
CA ALA A 263 -31.69 15.42 -0.36
C ALA A 263 -32.99 15.66 -1.13
N THR A 264 -34.14 15.44 -0.49
CA THR A 264 -35.41 15.90 -1.03
C THR A 264 -35.38 17.42 -0.99
N SER A 265 -35.12 18.05 -2.14
CA SER A 265 -35.46 19.45 -2.30
C SER A 265 -36.98 19.58 -2.16
N PRO A 266 -37.50 20.64 -1.53
CA PRO A 266 -38.94 20.87 -1.52
C PRO A 266 -39.45 20.87 -2.97
N PHE A 267 -40.59 20.21 -3.15
CA PHE A 267 -41.34 19.97 -4.38
C PHE A 267 -40.88 20.77 -5.62
N ALA A 268 -40.36 20.08 -6.64
CA ALA A 268 -40.09 20.68 -7.94
C ALA A 268 -41.43 20.91 -8.66
N MET A 269 -41.90 22.16 -8.69
CA MET A 269 -43.09 22.54 -9.46
C MET A 269 -42.79 22.45 -10.95
N ALA A 270 -43.74 21.91 -11.72
CA ALA A 270 -43.70 22.03 -13.17
C ALA A 270 -43.66 23.51 -13.56
N PRO A 271 -42.96 23.90 -14.64
CA PRO A 271 -43.01 25.26 -15.15
C PRO A 271 -44.46 25.64 -15.44
N LEU A 272 -44.87 26.85 -15.01
CA LEU A 272 -46.18 27.41 -15.30
C LEU A 272 -46.27 27.68 -16.81
N GLU A 273 -47.12 26.92 -17.51
CA GLU A 273 -47.49 27.21 -18.90
C GLU A 273 -48.52 28.34 -18.88
N VAL A 274 -48.08 29.56 -19.17
CA VAL A 274 -48.96 30.74 -19.26
C VAL A 274 -49.14 31.12 -20.72
N ASN A 275 -50.37 31.05 -21.23
CA ASN A 275 -50.73 31.59 -22.54
C ASN A 275 -50.85 33.12 -22.44
N LEU A 276 -49.76 33.81 -22.78
CA LEU A 276 -49.69 35.27 -22.77
C LEU A 276 -49.97 35.85 -24.17
N PRO A 277 -50.81 36.90 -24.30
CA PRO A 277 -50.94 37.67 -25.52
C PRO A 277 -49.56 38.21 -25.96
N GLY A 278 -49.26 38.16 -27.26
CA GLY A 278 -47.92 38.50 -27.79
C GLY A 278 -47.39 39.89 -27.39
N LEU A 279 -48.29 40.85 -27.11
CA LEU A 279 -47.93 42.18 -26.62
C LEU A 279 -47.27 42.15 -25.23
N ILE A 280 -47.74 41.27 -24.33
CA ILE A 280 -47.19 41.09 -22.98
C ILE A 280 -45.85 40.36 -23.04
N LEU A 281 -45.72 39.38 -23.96
CA LEU A 281 -44.48 38.66 -24.18
C LEU A 281 -43.35 39.60 -24.67
N MET A 282 -43.68 40.53 -25.58
CA MET A 282 -42.75 41.58 -26.01
C MET A 282 -42.35 42.52 -24.86
N GLY A 283 -43.30 42.92 -24.01
CA GLY A 283 -43.03 43.76 -22.83
C GLY A 283 -42.11 43.07 -21.82
N LEU A 284 -42.34 41.79 -21.54
CA LEU A 284 -41.48 40.97 -20.67
C LEU A 284 -40.09 40.78 -21.27
N HIS A 285 -39.99 40.54 -22.58
CA HIS A 285 -38.70 40.40 -23.28
C HIS A 285 -37.86 41.68 -23.23
N LEU A 286 -38.50 42.85 -23.36
CA LEU A 286 -37.86 44.15 -23.20
C LEU A 286 -37.43 44.40 -21.75
N ALA A 287 -38.24 44.01 -20.76
CA ALA A 287 -37.91 44.14 -19.34
C ALA A 287 -36.74 43.23 -18.92
N ILE A 288 -36.64 42.02 -19.49
CA ILE A 288 -35.56 41.07 -19.19
C ILE A 288 -34.27 41.44 -19.94
N LYS A 289 -34.36 41.93 -21.19
CA LYS A 289 -33.20 42.43 -21.94
C LYS A 289 -32.52 43.66 -21.32
N GLY A 290 -33.17 44.33 -20.37
CA GLY A 290 -32.59 45.45 -19.61
C GLY A 290 -31.65 45.04 -18.47
N ARG A 291 -31.55 43.75 -18.10
CA ARG A 291 -30.63 43.30 -17.05
C ARG A 291 -29.35 42.73 -17.64
N CYS A 292 -28.29 43.53 -17.60
CA CYS A 292 -26.93 43.10 -17.94
C CYS A 292 -26.40 42.01 -16.99
N CYS A 293 -25.50 41.19 -17.54
CA CYS A 293 -24.80 40.06 -16.92
C CYS A 293 -24.30 40.34 -15.49
N GLY A 294 -24.84 39.65 -14.48
CA GLY A 294 -24.24 39.62 -13.15
C GLY A 294 -25.12 39.03 -12.05
N GLU A 295 -26.42 39.26 -12.11
CA GLU A 295 -27.35 38.74 -11.09
C GLU A 295 -27.81 37.33 -11.47
N ARG A 296 -27.02 36.33 -11.04
CA ARG A 296 -27.51 34.95 -10.93
C ARG A 296 -28.60 34.94 -9.86
N ASN A 297 -29.86 35.06 -10.26
CA ASN A 297 -30.98 34.48 -9.53
C ASN A 297 -32.20 34.34 -10.46
N PHE A 298 -32.62 33.08 -10.63
CA PHE A 298 -33.96 32.65 -11.02
C PHE A 298 -34.59 33.38 -12.21
N CYS A 299 -34.24 32.95 -13.44
CA CYS A 299 -35.17 32.81 -14.56
C CYS A 299 -34.43 32.27 -15.78
N SER A 300 -33.91 31.04 -15.67
CA SER A 300 -33.56 30.25 -16.85
C SER A 300 -34.70 29.27 -17.09
N ALA A 301 -35.29 29.35 -18.29
CA ALA A 301 -36.34 28.49 -18.83
C ALA A 301 -37.80 28.89 -18.53
N LEU A 302 -38.17 30.12 -18.92
CA LEU A 302 -39.50 30.40 -19.44
C LEU A 302 -39.35 30.74 -20.93
N LEU A 303 -39.33 29.70 -21.75
CA LEU A 303 -39.79 29.56 -23.15
C LEU A 303 -39.10 28.32 -23.76
N PRO A 304 -39.80 27.58 -24.66
CA PRO A 304 -39.48 26.20 -25.05
C PRO A 304 -38.17 26.01 -25.81
#